data_AF-A0A4Q1A6Y4-F1
#
_entry.id   AF-A0A4Q1A6Y4-F1
#
_cell.length_a   1.000
_cell.length_b   1.000
_cell.length_c   1.000
_cell.angle_alpha   90.00
_cell.angle_beta   90.00
_cell.angle_gamma   90.00
#
_symmetry.space_group_name_H-M   'P 1'
#
loop_
_entity.id
_entity.type
_entity.pdbx_description
1 polymer ?
#
loop_
_entity_poly.entity_id
_entity_poly.type
_entity_poly.pdbx_seq_one_letter_code
_entity_poly.pdbx_strand_id
1 'polypeptide(L)'
;YGEAVKQFKITELPSEGTLYLIVHKGEIIIDKEGNPHTVTEDTKIEITEGQIVSLANVAAGNVVYEPKENSDADTSFKFQIGDENGNFKDVEYTTDIEVIAVADAPEVSIDVKIAGEKTTTVDNNGGNNG
;
A
#
# COMPACT_ATOMS: atom_id res chain seq x y z
N TYR A 1 -13.98 20.78 31.14
CA TYR A 1 -13.87 19.89 29.98
C TYR A 1 -12.84 20.50 29.06
N GLY A 2 -11.66 19.89 28.98
CA GLY A 2 -10.58 20.37 28.11
C GLY A 2 -11.01 20.32 26.65
N GLU A 3 -10.41 21.16 25.81
CA GLU A 3 -10.78 21.32 24.41
C GLU A 3 -10.96 19.97 23.70
N ALA A 4 -12.00 19.87 22.89
CA ALA A 4 -12.29 18.66 22.14
C ALA A 4 -11.15 18.40 21.15
N VAL A 5 -10.66 17.17 21.11
CA VAL A 5 -9.67 16.76 20.11
C VAL A 5 -10.28 16.93 18.72
N LYS A 6 -9.52 17.54 17.80
CA LYS A 6 -9.96 17.78 16.41
C LYS A 6 -8.95 17.33 15.38
N GLN A 7 -7.69 17.15 15.77
CA GLN A 7 -6.62 16.80 14.86
C GLN A 7 -5.55 15.97 15.56
N PHE A 8 -4.77 15.26 14.77
CA PHE A 8 -3.54 14.61 15.22
C PHE A 8 -2.36 15.07 14.35
N LYS A 9 -1.18 15.10 14.95
CA LYS A 9 0.08 15.46 14.29
C LYS A 9 0.97 14.24 14.30
N ILE A 10 1.41 13.80 13.13
CA ILE A 10 2.38 12.71 13.02
C ILE A 10 3.71 13.16 13.61
N THR A 11 4.27 12.36 14.51
CA THR A 11 5.55 12.64 15.20
C THR A 11 6.62 11.61 14.88
N GLU A 12 6.23 10.43 14.39
CA GLU A 12 7.14 9.41 13.90
C GLU A 12 6.46 8.69 12.75
N LEU A 13 7.11 8.62 11.59
CA LEU A 13 6.62 7.87 10.43
C LEU A 13 6.88 6.37 10.61
N PRO A 14 6.14 5.51 9.88
CA PRO A 14 6.49 4.10 9.76
C PRO A 14 7.95 3.88 9.36
N SER A 15 8.58 2.87 9.96
CA SER A 15 9.93 2.41 9.59
C SER A 15 10.01 1.83 8.18
N GLU A 16 8.90 1.29 7.67
CA GLU A 16 8.72 0.82 6.30
C GLU A 16 7.33 1.18 5.76
N GLY A 17 7.21 1.31 4.43
CA GLY A 17 5.99 1.74 3.77
C GLY A 17 5.76 3.26 3.87
N THR A 18 4.57 3.71 3.49
CA THR A 18 4.27 5.14 3.40
C THR A 18 2.83 5.44 3.84
N LEU A 19 2.66 6.48 4.64
CA LEU A 19 1.35 7.02 4.99
C LEU A 19 0.92 8.02 3.92
N TYR A 20 -0.35 7.95 3.51
CA TYR A 20 -0.96 8.87 2.58
C TYR A 20 -2.26 9.44 3.15
N LEU A 21 -2.55 10.68 2.78
CA LEU A 21 -3.87 11.28 2.87
C LEU A 21 -4.52 11.17 1.49
N ILE A 22 -5.64 10.45 1.41
CA ILE A 22 -6.54 10.49 0.27
C ILE A 22 -7.21 11.87 0.26
N VAL A 23 -7.13 12.54 -0.88
CA VAL A 23 -7.85 13.78 -1.15
C VAL A 23 -8.69 13.60 -2.40
N HIS A 24 -9.91 14.12 -2.36
CA HIS A 24 -10.89 13.92 -3.42
C HIS A 24 -10.99 15.13 -4.32
N LYS A 25 -11.44 14.89 -5.56
CA LYS A 25 -11.72 15.94 -6.52
C LYS A 25 -12.62 17.03 -5.93
N GLY A 26 -12.19 18.28 -6.08
CA GLY A 26 -12.89 19.48 -5.61
C GLY A 26 -12.45 19.95 -4.22
N GLU A 27 -11.66 19.17 -3.49
CA GLU A 27 -11.05 19.61 -2.24
C GLU A 27 -9.95 20.65 -2.50
N ILE A 28 -9.71 21.52 -1.51
CA ILE A 28 -8.63 22.51 -1.54
C ILE A 28 -7.51 22.01 -0.63
N ILE A 29 -6.33 21.82 -1.20
CA ILE A 29 -5.10 21.51 -0.47
C ILE A 29 -4.21 22.74 -0.43
N ILE A 30 -3.38 22.86 0.60
CA ILE A 30 -2.36 23.91 0.69
C ILE A 30 -1.01 23.27 0.37
N ASP A 31 -0.30 23.79 -0.62
CA ASP A 31 1.06 23.31 -0.93
C ASP A 31 2.09 23.74 0.13
N LYS A 32 3.33 23.29 -0.01
CA LYS A 32 4.43 23.65 0.90
C LYS A 32 4.79 25.14 0.87
N GLU A 33 4.39 25.86 -0.16
CA GLU A 33 4.54 27.31 -0.31
C GLU A 33 3.36 28.09 0.30
N GLY A 34 2.32 27.42 0.77
CA GLY A 34 1.12 28.04 1.35
C GLY A 34 0.04 28.40 0.32
N ASN A 35 0.18 28.02 -0.95
CA ASN A 35 -0.81 28.31 -1.97
C ASN A 35 -1.94 27.26 -1.98
N PRO A 36 -3.20 27.69 -2.12
CA PRO A 36 -4.31 26.79 -2.28
C PRO A 36 -4.33 26.20 -3.71
N HIS A 37 -4.47 24.88 -3.79
CA HIS A 37 -4.70 24.13 -5.02
C HIS A 37 -6.03 23.39 -4.92
N THR A 38 -6.84 23.48 -5.96
CA THR A 38 -8.03 22.64 -6.08
C THR A 38 -7.64 21.30 -6.70
N VAL A 39 -7.93 20.23 -6.00
CA VAL A 39 -7.70 18.86 -6.44
C VAL A 39 -8.59 18.57 -7.65
N THR A 40 -8.00 18.23 -8.79
CA THR A 40 -8.74 18.02 -10.06
C THR A 40 -9.23 16.59 -10.25
N GLU A 41 -8.60 15.64 -9.58
CA GLU A 41 -8.89 14.20 -9.58
C GLU A 41 -8.50 13.61 -8.22
N ASP A 42 -9.14 12.52 -7.82
CA ASP A 42 -8.80 11.82 -6.57
C ASP A 42 -7.32 11.42 -6.59
N THR A 43 -6.61 11.75 -5.52
CA THR A 43 -5.17 11.50 -5.42
C THR A 43 -4.76 11.18 -3.98
N LYS A 44 -3.54 10.67 -3.83
CA LYS A 44 -2.88 10.43 -2.55
C LYS A 44 -1.78 11.46 -2.36
N ILE A 45 -1.75 12.09 -1.19
CA ILE A 45 -0.66 12.98 -0.79
C ILE A 45 0.10 12.30 0.33
N GLU A 46 1.41 12.16 0.17
CA GLU A 46 2.28 11.58 1.20
C GLU A 46 2.20 12.39 2.49
N ILE A 47 2.05 11.69 3.63
CA ILE A 47 2.06 12.28 4.95
C ILE A 47 3.50 12.33 5.46
N THR A 48 3.96 13.52 5.85
CA THR A 48 5.31 13.71 6.39
C THR A 48 5.31 13.91 7.91
N GLU A 49 6.47 13.74 8.54
CA GLU A 49 6.64 14.03 9.96
C GLU A 49 6.29 15.49 10.27
N GLY A 50 5.56 15.71 11.36
CA GLY A 50 5.05 17.01 11.77
C GLY A 50 3.75 17.42 11.05
N GLN A 51 3.29 16.67 10.04
CA GLN A 51 2.05 16.97 9.36
C GLN A 51 0.84 16.80 10.28
N ILE A 52 -0.05 17.78 10.23
CA ILE A 52 -1.30 17.81 10.98
C ILE A 52 -2.41 17.29 10.07
N VAL A 53 -3.19 16.34 10.59
CA VAL A 53 -4.33 15.74 9.90
C VAL A 53 -5.57 15.84 10.79
N SER A 54 -6.69 16.23 10.20
CA SER A 54 -7.95 16.35 10.93
C SER A 54 -8.48 14.98 11.36
N LEU A 55 -9.16 14.92 12.51
CA LEU A 55 -9.90 13.72 12.92
C LEU A 55 -11.03 13.38 11.95
N ALA A 56 -11.56 14.36 11.22
CA ALA A 56 -12.56 14.10 10.18
C ALA A 56 -11.98 13.23 9.05
N ASN A 57 -10.73 13.50 8.64
CA ASN A 57 -10.04 12.66 7.65
C ASN A 57 -9.77 11.24 8.18
N VAL A 58 -9.42 11.08 9.47
CA VAL A 58 -9.30 9.74 10.08
C VAL A 58 -10.63 9.02 10.07
N ALA A 59 -11.69 9.68 10.53
CA ALA A 59 -13.02 9.10 10.62
C ALA A 59 -13.60 8.75 9.25
N ALA A 60 -13.20 9.47 8.20
CA ALA A 60 -13.55 9.18 6.82
C ALA A 60 -12.74 8.01 6.21
N GLY A 61 -11.67 7.55 6.88
CA GLY A 61 -10.77 6.53 6.32
C GLY A 61 -9.80 7.07 5.27
N ASN A 62 -9.57 8.39 5.25
CA ASN A 62 -8.71 9.03 4.27
C ASN A 62 -7.22 8.88 4.60
N VAL A 63 -6.87 8.43 5.81
CA VAL A 63 -5.48 8.15 6.20
C VAL A 63 -5.21 6.69 5.90
N VAL A 64 -4.36 6.43 4.91
CA VAL A 64 -4.05 5.09 4.44
C VAL A 64 -2.57 4.79 4.54
N TYR A 65 -2.25 3.55 4.90
CA TYR A 65 -0.89 3.03 4.87
C TYR A 65 -0.71 2.16 3.62
N GLU A 66 0.38 2.38 2.92
CA GLU A 66 0.81 1.52 1.81
C GLU A 66 2.09 0.78 2.23
N PRO A 67 2.06 -0.56 2.36
CA PRO A 67 3.23 -1.34 2.70
C PRO A 67 4.33 -1.20 1.65
N LYS A 68 5.58 -1.40 2.08
CA LYS A 68 6.70 -1.52 1.15
C LYS A 68 6.54 -2.77 0.29
N GLU A 69 6.81 -2.65 -1.00
CA GLU A 69 6.72 -3.76 -1.94
C GLU A 69 7.62 -4.94 -1.51
N ASN A 70 7.08 -6.16 -1.61
CA ASN A 70 7.78 -7.41 -1.25
C ASN A 70 8.31 -7.43 0.20
N SER A 71 7.63 -6.74 1.13
CA SER A 71 7.91 -6.75 2.56
C SER A 71 6.70 -7.19 3.36
N ASP A 72 6.96 -8.00 4.39
CA ASP A 72 6.04 -8.41 5.44
C ASP A 72 6.52 -7.91 6.82
N ALA A 73 7.33 -6.86 6.83
CA ALA A 73 7.80 -6.25 8.07
C ALA A 73 6.68 -5.44 8.73
N ASP A 74 6.39 -5.78 9.99
CA ASP A 74 5.54 -4.96 10.85
C ASP A 74 6.16 -3.58 11.08
N THR A 75 5.29 -2.59 11.30
CA THR A 75 5.73 -1.22 11.53
C THR A 75 4.79 -0.49 12.49
N SER A 76 5.14 0.74 12.83
CA SER A 76 4.31 1.60 13.68
C SER A 76 4.53 3.05 13.34
N PHE A 77 3.55 3.91 13.59
CA PHE A 77 3.73 5.36 13.56
C PHE A 77 3.28 5.98 14.87
N LYS A 78 3.79 7.17 15.18
CA LYS A 78 3.41 7.93 16.38
C LYS A 78 2.73 9.24 16.04
N PHE A 79 1.86 9.67 16.95
CA PHE A 79 1.14 10.92 16.81
C PHE A 79 0.76 11.55 18.14
N GLN A 80 0.66 12.88 18.12
CA GLN A 80 0.08 13.69 19.20
C GLN A 80 -1.32 14.13 18.80
N ILE A 81 -2.18 14.34 19.79
CA ILE A 81 -3.54 14.87 19.58
C ILE A 81 -3.64 16.34 20.00
N GLY A 82 -4.42 17.12 19.28
CA GLY A 82 -4.63 18.54 19.56
C GLY A 82 -6.02 19.05 19.22
N ASP A 83 -6.30 20.28 19.66
CA ASP A 83 -7.46 21.05 19.23
C ASP A 83 -7.24 21.71 17.87
N GLU A 84 -8.24 22.43 17.35
CA GLU A 84 -8.18 23.12 16.05
C GLU A 84 -7.21 24.30 16.01
N ASN A 85 -6.79 24.82 17.17
CA ASN A 85 -5.85 25.93 17.28
C ASN A 85 -4.39 25.47 17.26
N GLY A 86 -4.14 24.16 17.17
CA GLY A 86 -2.80 23.60 17.18
C GLY A 86 -2.22 23.41 18.57
N ASN A 87 -3.04 23.44 19.64
CA ASN A 87 -2.55 23.08 20.97
C ASN A 87 -2.49 21.55 21.08
N PHE A 88 -1.32 20.99 20.79
CA PHE A 88 -1.06 19.56 20.94
C PHE A 88 -0.75 19.20 22.38
N LYS A 89 -1.29 18.07 22.84
CA LYS A 89 -0.91 17.49 24.12
C LYS A 89 0.48 16.88 24.01
N ASP A 90 1.29 17.07 25.04
CA ASP A 90 2.59 16.41 25.21
C ASP A 90 2.41 14.95 25.66
N VAL A 91 1.63 14.21 24.88
CA VAL A 91 1.33 12.79 25.05
C VAL A 91 1.41 12.15 23.69
N GLU A 92 2.28 11.15 23.59
CA GLU A 92 2.53 10.43 22.36
C GLU A 92 1.66 9.16 22.30
N TYR A 93 1.01 8.95 21.17
CA TYR A 93 0.23 7.75 20.87
C TYR A 93 0.93 6.95 19.79
N THR A 94 0.78 5.63 19.83
CA THR A 94 1.37 4.71 18.85
C THR A 94 0.26 3.92 18.18
N THR A 95 0.37 3.80 16.86
CA THR A 95 -0.43 2.87 16.06
C THR A 95 0.51 1.80 15.52
N ASP A 96 0.29 0.56 15.93
CA ASP A 96 0.99 -0.61 15.41
C ASP A 96 0.28 -1.14 14.14
N ILE A 97 1.07 -1.54 13.16
CA ILE A 97 0.63 -2.09 11.88
C ILE A 97 1.30 -3.44 11.68
N GLU A 98 0.47 -4.49 11.70
CA GLU A 98 0.90 -5.87 11.40
C GLU A 98 0.74 -6.14 9.90
N VAL A 99 1.82 -6.55 9.23
CA VAL A 99 1.83 -6.86 7.78
C VAL A 99 1.97 -8.36 7.59
N ILE A 100 0.86 -9.03 7.24
CA ILE A 100 0.82 -10.48 7.12
C ILE A 100 1.10 -10.89 5.67
N ALA A 101 2.20 -11.62 5.45
CA ALA A 101 2.52 -12.22 4.16
C ALA A 101 1.44 -13.21 3.70
N VAL A 102 1.06 -13.13 2.43
CA VAL A 102 0.18 -14.12 1.78
C VAL A 102 1.02 -14.95 0.81
N ALA A 103 0.99 -16.27 0.97
CA ALA A 103 1.73 -17.18 0.09
C ALA A 103 0.94 -17.46 -1.20
N ASP A 104 1.57 -17.22 -2.35
CA ASP A 104 1.02 -17.61 -3.66
C ASP A 104 1.22 -19.11 -3.93
N ALA A 105 0.30 -19.70 -4.69
CA ALA A 105 0.44 -21.08 -5.16
C ALA A 105 1.50 -21.16 -6.28
N PRO A 106 2.27 -22.25 -6.40
CA PRO A 106 3.19 -22.41 -7.52
C PRO A 106 2.43 -22.55 -8.84
N GLU A 107 2.79 -21.73 -9.84
CA GLU A 107 2.33 -21.91 -11.21
C GLU A 107 3.33 -22.80 -11.98
N VAL A 108 2.84 -23.91 -12.53
CA VAL A 108 3.63 -24.81 -13.38
C VAL A 108 2.98 -24.89 -14.75
N SER A 109 3.70 -24.49 -15.80
CA SER A 109 3.35 -24.75 -17.19
C SER A 109 4.43 -25.60 -17.86
N ILE A 110 4.00 -26.59 -18.65
CA ILE A 110 4.89 -27.45 -19.44
C ILE A 110 4.51 -27.31 -20.90
N ASP A 111 5.34 -26.63 -21.67
CA ASP A 111 5.23 -26.58 -23.13
C ASP A 111 5.95 -27.79 -23.75
N VAL A 112 5.18 -28.80 -24.16
CA VAL A 112 5.72 -29.93 -24.91
C VAL A 112 5.81 -29.55 -26.39
N LYS A 113 7.01 -29.15 -26.85
CA LYS A 113 7.32 -29.13 -28.28
C LYS A 113 7.68 -30.55 -28.71
N ILE A 114 6.76 -31.24 -29.38
CA ILE A 114 7.06 -32.52 -30.04
C ILE A 114 8.01 -32.22 -31.21
N ALA A 115 9.30 -32.49 -31.02
CA ALA A 115 10.29 -32.44 -32.08
C ALA A 115 10.28 -33.78 -32.85
N GLY A 116 9.56 -33.80 -33.96
CA GLY A 116 9.73 -34.82 -35.00
C GLY A 116 8.97 -36.13 -34.77
N GLU A 117 8.19 -36.50 -35.76
CA GLU A 117 7.59 -37.82 -35.91
C GLU A 117 8.70 -38.90 -35.92
N LYS A 118 8.76 -39.75 -34.88
CA LYS A 118 9.58 -40.96 -34.92
C LYS A 118 8.84 -42.00 -35.76
N THR A 119 9.07 -42.00 -37.08
CA THR A 119 8.63 -43.11 -37.93
C THR A 119 9.53 -44.31 -37.68
N THR A 120 9.07 -45.29 -36.91
CA THR A 120 9.67 -46.63 -36.92
C THR A 120 9.11 -47.39 -38.12
N THR A 121 9.91 -47.64 -39.16
CA THR A 121 9.53 -48.60 -40.18
C THR A 121 9.59 -50.00 -39.55
N VAL A 122 8.44 -50.66 -39.46
CA VAL A 122 8.42 -52.10 -39.21
C VAL A 122 8.68 -52.74 -40.56
N ASP A 123 9.91 -53.16 -40.80
CA ASP A 123 10.25 -53.95 -41.97
C ASP A 123 9.62 -55.34 -41.79
N ASN A 124 8.35 -55.46 -42.19
CA ASN A 124 7.72 -56.75 -42.43
C ASN A 124 8.40 -57.34 -43.66
N ASN A 125 9.59 -57.91 -43.49
CA ASN A 125 10.22 -58.71 -44.52
C ASN A 125 9.42 -60.02 -44.57
N GLY A 126 8.33 -59.98 -45.34
CA GLY A 126 7.47 -61.10 -45.63
C GLY A 126 8.28 -62.17 -46.34
N GLY A 127 8.77 -63.13 -45.57
CA GLY A 127 9.30 -64.37 -46.10
C GLY A 127 8.19 -65.10 -46.83
N ASN A 128 8.32 -65.24 -48.15
CA ASN A 128 7.55 -66.23 -48.87
C ASN A 128 8.29 -66.82 -50.07
N ASN A 129 8.04 -68.12 -50.23
CA ASN A 129 8.27 -69.04 -51.35
C ASN A 129 9.71 -69.51 -51.56
N GLY A 130 9.97 -70.81 -51.75
CA GLY A 130 9.10 -71.98 -51.92
C GLY A 130 9.98 -73.20 -52.18
#